data_AF-A0AAV3H9G3-F1
#
_entry.id   AF-A0AAV3H9G3-F1
#
_cell.length_a   1.000
_cell.length_b   1.000
_cell.length_c   1.000
_cell.angle_alpha   90.00
_cell.angle_beta   90.00
_cell.angle_gamma   90.00
#
_symmetry.space_group_name_H-M   'P 1'
#
loop_
_entity.id
_entity.type
_entity.pdbx_description
1 polymer ?
#
loop_
_entity_poly.entity_id
_entity_poly.type
_entity_poly.pdbx_seq_one_letter_code
_entity_poly.pdbx_strand_id
1 'polypeptide(L)'
;MFSIRTLLPISASVSVPTKQSQSIPITLAGRTIEKAQEKEGLLVFLGMKSVNDYTLNILGQNVSRVTTGKKPYDLLFLNDATKQDFDKRKMEFTYPGANKSHLQSSNSDVVAAAAISITATEMKTILPDDLTLGKYNKIYLSGHGSAGLPLLKCGDEFLSPSDIVDRIVQHNLHEIDDIRLTSCNSANIIKNKDFSPDEIEKSANMNNGWLARALFGQKRSLAEHVYAEFERRGINVSISGYHGTGVFYVPEHGKPTTHLRSTTVPATPEHTVRRSDYRATLGRTQPIDIE
;
A
#
# COMPACT_ATOMS: atom_id res chain seq x y z
N MET A 1 -8.82 -46.43 -29.73
CA MET A 1 -7.91 -46.78 -30.83
C MET A 1 -7.32 -45.49 -31.39
N PHE A 2 -5.99 -45.42 -31.50
CA PHE A 2 -5.18 -44.26 -31.92
C PHE A 2 -5.37 -43.87 -33.41
N SER A 3 -5.19 -42.59 -33.78
CA SER A 3 -3.92 -42.10 -34.42
C SER A 3 -4.05 -40.74 -35.16
N ILE A 4 -3.49 -39.64 -34.60
CA ILE A 4 -2.29 -38.82 -34.96
C ILE A 4 -2.21 -38.09 -36.33
N ARG A 5 -1.96 -36.76 -36.24
CA ARG A 5 -1.03 -35.86 -36.99
C ARG A 5 -1.74 -34.71 -37.72
N THR A 6 -1.32 -33.44 -37.72
CA THR A 6 -0.26 -32.62 -37.10
C THR A 6 -0.51 -31.19 -37.60
N LEU A 7 -0.33 -30.15 -36.77
CA LEU A 7 0.25 -28.84 -37.12
C LEU A 7 0.45 -28.03 -35.82
N LEU A 8 1.71 -27.87 -35.41
CA LEU A 8 2.24 -26.97 -34.36
C LEU A 8 2.34 -25.52 -34.92
N PRO A 9 2.77 -24.46 -34.18
CA PRO A 9 3.31 -24.35 -32.79
C PRO A 9 2.58 -23.24 -31.96
N ILE A 10 2.80 -22.99 -30.66
CA ILE A 10 3.92 -22.24 -30.04
C ILE A 10 3.73 -22.25 -28.50
N SER A 11 4.82 -22.59 -27.82
CA SER A 11 5.34 -22.13 -26.51
C SER A 11 4.41 -21.58 -25.41
N ALA A 12 4.41 -22.26 -24.26
CA ALA A 12 4.67 -21.63 -22.97
C ALA A 12 5.18 -22.70 -21.99
N SER A 13 6.50 -22.82 -21.89
CA SER A 13 7.18 -23.52 -20.81
C SER A 13 6.83 -22.85 -19.48
N VAL A 14 5.92 -23.46 -18.72
CA VAL A 14 5.66 -23.09 -17.32
C VAL A 14 6.77 -23.71 -16.47
N SER A 15 7.81 -22.93 -16.20
CA SER A 15 8.80 -23.27 -15.19
C SER A 15 8.18 -23.11 -13.80
N VAL A 16 8.04 -24.22 -13.08
CA VAL A 16 7.79 -24.27 -11.64
C VAL A 16 9.03 -23.71 -10.93
N PRO A 17 8.92 -22.78 -9.95
CA PRO A 17 10.06 -22.44 -9.13
C PRO A 17 10.37 -23.61 -8.18
N THR A 18 11.47 -24.28 -8.48
CA THR A 18 12.12 -25.24 -7.59
C THR A 18 12.53 -24.54 -6.29
N LYS A 19 12.39 -25.26 -5.18
CA LYS A 19 12.90 -24.91 -3.86
C LYS A 19 14.38 -24.46 -3.90
N GLN A 20 14.72 -23.64 -2.90
CA GLN A 20 16.06 -23.27 -2.45
C GLN A 20 16.83 -22.26 -3.32
N SER A 21 16.71 -20.99 -2.94
CA SER A 21 17.74 -19.99 -3.23
C SER A 21 18.93 -20.24 -2.31
N GLN A 22 19.76 -21.25 -2.62
CA GLN A 22 21.18 -21.17 -2.29
C GLN A 22 21.83 -20.34 -3.39
N SER A 23 22.35 -19.17 -3.01
CA SER A 23 22.99 -18.22 -3.90
C SER A 23 24.29 -18.82 -4.46
N ILE A 24 24.32 -19.09 -5.77
CA ILE A 24 25.57 -19.31 -6.50
C ILE A 24 25.97 -17.95 -7.12
N PRO A 25 27.18 -17.43 -6.83
CA PRO A 25 27.66 -16.21 -7.47
C PRO A 25 27.94 -16.49 -8.96
N ILE A 26 27.33 -15.70 -9.85
CA ILE A 26 27.62 -15.71 -11.28
C ILE A 26 28.79 -14.75 -11.50
N THR A 27 29.97 -15.30 -11.81
CA THR A 27 31.14 -14.49 -12.17
C THR A 27 31.07 -14.16 -13.65
N LEU A 28 30.82 -12.88 -13.99
CA LEU A 28 31.05 -12.37 -15.33
C LEU A 28 32.24 -11.40 -15.27
N ALA A 29 33.33 -11.73 -15.98
CA ALA A 29 34.49 -10.86 -16.20
C ALA A 29 35.13 -10.22 -14.93
N GLY A 30 35.33 -11.02 -13.88
CA GLY A 30 36.18 -10.61 -12.74
C GLY A 30 35.66 -9.47 -11.87
N ARG A 31 34.41 -9.02 -12.05
CA ARG A 31 33.74 -8.08 -11.15
C ARG A 31 32.63 -8.79 -10.41
N THR A 32 32.78 -8.92 -9.09
CA THR A 32 31.68 -9.30 -8.21
C THR A 32 30.65 -8.18 -8.27
N ILE A 33 29.58 -8.38 -9.06
CA ILE A 33 28.40 -7.54 -8.92
C ILE A 33 27.74 -7.99 -7.63
N GLU A 34 28.02 -7.30 -6.53
CA GLU A 34 27.16 -7.37 -5.36
C GLU A 34 25.76 -7.01 -5.84
N LYS A 35 24.88 -8.02 -5.93
CA LYS A 35 23.49 -7.79 -6.25
C LYS A 35 22.93 -6.99 -5.07
N ALA A 36 22.82 -5.68 -5.24
CA ALA A 36 22.26 -4.79 -4.24
C ALA A 36 20.97 -5.41 -3.71
N GLN A 37 20.89 -5.59 -2.39
CA GLN A 37 19.72 -6.17 -1.76
C GLN A 37 18.48 -5.40 -2.20
N GLU A 38 17.49 -6.12 -2.74
CA GLU A 38 16.25 -5.50 -3.22
C GLU A 38 15.54 -4.85 -2.02
N LYS A 39 15.51 -3.52 -2.00
CA LYS A 39 14.91 -2.76 -0.88
C LYS A 39 13.42 -3.02 -0.80
N GLU A 40 12.93 -3.24 0.41
CA GLU A 40 11.55 -3.61 0.71
C GLU A 40 10.66 -2.38 0.97
N GLY A 41 9.34 -2.59 0.98
CA GLY A 41 8.40 -1.60 1.50
C GLY A 41 8.16 -1.81 2.99
N LEU A 42 7.96 -0.73 3.73
CA LEU A 42 7.62 -0.75 5.15
C LEU A 42 6.16 -0.29 5.33
N LEU A 43 5.33 -1.05 6.04
CA LEU A 43 4.06 -0.53 6.55
C LEU A 43 4.33 0.21 7.85
N VAL A 44 3.72 1.38 8.01
CA VAL A 44 3.83 2.18 9.24
C VAL A 44 2.43 2.48 9.76
N PHE A 45 2.22 2.21 11.04
CA PHE A 45 1.03 2.64 11.78
C PHE A 45 1.44 3.67 12.82
N LEU A 46 1.04 4.92 12.62
CA LEU A 46 1.45 6.02 13.50
C LEU A 46 0.64 6.11 14.78
N GLY A 47 -0.51 5.44 14.90
CA GLY A 47 -1.38 5.54 16.09
C GLY A 47 -0.73 4.99 17.36
N MET A 48 -0.90 5.70 18.47
CA MET A 48 -0.22 5.41 19.74
C MET A 48 -1.15 4.90 20.85
N LYS A 49 -2.48 4.94 20.66
CA LYS A 49 -3.46 4.47 21.66
C LYS A 49 -3.87 3.02 21.50
N SER A 50 -4.39 2.67 20.33
CA SER A 50 -5.02 1.36 20.05
C SER A 50 -5.20 1.23 18.54
N VAL A 51 -5.07 0.01 18.00
CA VAL A 51 -5.32 -0.28 16.58
C VAL A 51 -6.81 -0.48 16.33
N ASN A 52 -7.53 -1.01 17.32
CA ASN A 52 -8.98 -1.25 17.27
C ASN A 52 -9.40 -2.03 16.00
N ASP A 53 -10.55 -1.69 15.42
CA ASP A 53 -11.11 -2.31 14.21
C ASP A 53 -10.26 -2.06 12.93
N TYR A 54 -9.15 -1.32 13.02
CA TYR A 54 -8.26 -1.08 11.88
C TYR A 54 -7.39 -2.29 11.51
N THR A 55 -7.36 -3.32 12.36
CA THR A 55 -6.53 -4.54 12.19
C THR A 55 -6.69 -5.17 10.81
N LEU A 56 -7.94 -5.39 10.35
CA LEU A 56 -8.19 -5.99 9.03
C LEU A 56 -7.67 -5.12 7.88
N ASN A 57 -7.73 -3.79 8.00
CA ASN A 57 -7.22 -2.89 6.97
C ASN A 57 -5.70 -2.97 6.82
N ILE A 58 -4.98 -3.17 7.93
CA ILE A 58 -3.53 -3.40 7.92
C ILE A 58 -3.21 -4.75 7.26
N LEU A 59 -3.89 -5.82 7.66
CA LEU A 59 -3.71 -7.16 7.06
C LEU A 59 -4.01 -7.13 5.55
N GLY A 60 -5.08 -6.43 5.16
CA GLY A 60 -5.48 -6.21 3.78
C GLY A 60 -4.38 -5.63 2.88
N GLN A 61 -3.48 -4.81 3.42
CA GLN A 61 -2.33 -4.27 2.67
C GLN A 61 -1.31 -5.33 2.24
N ASN A 62 -1.45 -6.59 2.66
CA ASN A 62 -0.56 -7.69 2.29
C ASN A 62 -1.23 -8.84 1.55
N VAL A 63 -2.56 -8.82 1.38
CA VAL A 63 -3.31 -9.87 0.69
C VAL A 63 -2.74 -10.12 -0.72
N SER A 64 -2.49 -9.07 -1.49
CA SER A 64 -1.90 -9.15 -2.83
C SER A 64 -0.50 -9.76 -2.82
N ARG A 65 0.31 -9.44 -1.81
CA ARG A 65 1.68 -9.93 -1.68
C ARG A 65 1.69 -11.42 -1.39
N VAL A 66 0.94 -11.84 -0.39
CA VAL A 66 0.84 -13.26 -0.01
C VAL A 66 0.28 -14.08 -1.18
N THR A 67 -0.77 -13.59 -1.84
CA THR A 67 -1.38 -14.27 -3.00
C THR A 67 -0.39 -14.41 -4.16
N THR A 68 0.55 -13.48 -4.32
CA THR A 68 1.61 -13.51 -5.35
C THR A 68 2.92 -14.14 -4.87
N GLY A 69 2.92 -14.81 -3.72
CA GLY A 69 4.09 -15.52 -3.17
C GLY A 69 5.18 -14.61 -2.57
N LYS A 70 4.90 -13.33 -2.40
CA LYS A 70 5.81 -12.37 -1.74
C LYS A 70 5.59 -12.38 -0.23
N LYS A 71 6.67 -12.16 0.53
CA LYS A 71 6.58 -11.95 1.98
C LYS A 71 5.71 -10.72 2.29
N PRO A 72 4.87 -10.76 3.35
CA PRO A 72 4.25 -9.56 3.89
C PRO A 72 5.29 -8.47 4.15
N TYR A 73 4.91 -7.22 4.02
CA TYR A 73 5.72 -6.11 4.53
C TYR A 73 5.87 -6.22 6.04
N ASP A 74 7.05 -5.83 6.55
CA ASP A 74 7.21 -5.54 7.96
C ASP A 74 6.28 -4.37 8.34
N LEU A 75 5.76 -4.40 9.56
CA LEU A 75 4.87 -3.37 10.11
C LEU A 75 5.51 -2.71 11.32
N LEU A 76 5.80 -1.41 11.19
CA LEU A 76 6.33 -0.59 12.27
C LEU A 76 5.21 0.07 13.07
N PHE A 77 5.29 -0.10 14.39
CA PHE A 77 4.53 0.63 15.40
C PHE A 77 5.44 1.61 16.14
N LEU A 78 4.89 2.68 16.68
CA LEU A 78 5.67 3.69 17.41
C LEU A 78 5.87 3.34 18.90
N ASN A 79 5.08 2.41 19.43
CA ASN A 79 5.21 1.94 20.82
C ASN A 79 4.80 0.48 20.96
N ASP A 80 5.25 -0.13 22.06
CA ASP A 80 5.00 -1.55 22.32
C ASP A 80 3.53 -1.85 22.64
N ALA A 81 2.80 -0.93 23.28
CA ALA A 81 1.40 -1.15 23.64
C ALA A 81 0.51 -1.35 22.40
N THR A 82 0.63 -0.51 21.36
CA THR A 82 -0.14 -0.66 20.12
C THR A 82 0.33 -1.83 19.27
N LYS A 83 1.63 -2.14 19.31
CA LYS A 83 2.18 -3.35 18.71
C LYS A 83 1.55 -4.61 19.32
N GLN A 84 1.51 -4.70 20.66
CA GLN A 84 0.92 -5.84 21.37
C GLN A 84 -0.60 -5.94 21.13
N ASP A 85 -1.33 -4.82 21.10
CA ASP A 85 -2.75 -4.77 20.75
C ASP A 85 -3.00 -5.39 19.37
N PHE A 86 -2.21 -4.98 18.36
CA PHE A 86 -2.29 -5.57 17.02
C PHE A 86 -1.91 -7.04 16.99
N ASP A 87 -0.80 -7.43 17.63
CA ASP A 87 -0.31 -8.81 17.63
C ASP A 87 -1.33 -9.76 18.27
N LYS A 88 -2.10 -9.29 19.26
CA LYS A 88 -3.23 -10.04 19.82
C LYS A 88 -4.41 -10.10 18.86
N ARG A 89 -4.88 -8.96 18.35
CA ARG A 89 -6.09 -8.87 17.51
C ARG A 89 -5.94 -9.56 16.16
N LYS A 90 -4.75 -9.51 15.54
CA LYS A 90 -4.54 -10.13 14.21
C LYS A 90 -4.81 -11.64 14.22
N MET A 91 -4.70 -12.29 15.38
CA MET A 91 -4.98 -13.72 15.53
C MET A 91 -6.46 -14.07 15.35
N GLU A 92 -7.38 -13.12 15.54
CA GLU A 92 -8.82 -13.30 15.26
C GLU A 92 -9.10 -13.55 13.77
N PHE A 93 -8.15 -13.20 12.89
CA PHE A 93 -8.23 -13.40 11.45
C PHE A 93 -7.49 -14.65 10.97
N THR A 94 -7.07 -15.52 11.89
CA THR A 94 -6.48 -16.82 11.57
C THR A 94 -7.52 -17.94 11.69
N TYR A 95 -7.34 -19.01 10.93
CA TYR A 95 -8.16 -20.21 11.07
C TYR A 95 -7.32 -21.49 11.01
N PRO A 96 -7.72 -22.57 11.72
CA PRO A 96 -7.01 -23.84 11.70
C PRO A 96 -6.85 -24.40 10.29
N GLY A 97 -5.64 -24.81 9.94
CA GLY A 97 -5.34 -25.44 8.64
C GLY A 97 -5.08 -24.48 7.49
N ALA A 98 -5.13 -23.16 7.70
CA ALA A 98 -4.70 -22.17 6.71
C ALA A 98 -3.26 -22.46 6.25
N ASN A 99 -3.08 -22.74 4.96
CA ASN A 99 -1.76 -23.04 4.40
C ASN A 99 -1.65 -22.52 2.96
N LYS A 100 -0.42 -22.51 2.43
CA LYS A 100 -0.11 -21.94 1.11
C LYS A 100 -0.77 -22.68 -0.06
N SER A 101 -1.24 -23.92 0.12
CA SER A 101 -1.97 -24.62 -0.93
C SER A 101 -3.36 -24.01 -1.17
N HIS A 102 -3.99 -23.42 -0.15
CA HIS A 102 -5.27 -22.71 -0.30
C HIS A 102 -5.17 -21.49 -1.23
N LEU A 103 -3.97 -20.88 -1.38
CA LEU A 103 -3.74 -19.79 -2.34
C LEU A 103 -3.87 -20.26 -3.82
N GLN A 104 -3.76 -21.57 -4.05
CA GLN A 104 -3.94 -22.17 -5.38
C GLN A 104 -5.39 -22.53 -5.70
N SER A 105 -6.31 -22.39 -4.75
CA SER A 105 -7.74 -22.62 -4.95
C SER A 105 -8.30 -21.85 -6.15
N SER A 106 -9.28 -22.43 -6.84
CA SER A 106 -10.09 -21.75 -7.86
C SER A 106 -11.16 -20.84 -7.26
N ASN A 107 -11.49 -21.02 -5.98
CA ASN A 107 -12.41 -20.16 -5.25
C ASN A 107 -11.65 -18.96 -4.65
N SER A 108 -11.95 -17.76 -5.16
CA SER A 108 -11.31 -16.51 -4.73
C SER A 108 -11.56 -16.15 -3.27
N ASP A 109 -12.70 -16.54 -2.68
CA ASP A 109 -13.00 -16.29 -1.26
C ASP A 109 -12.06 -17.11 -0.37
N VAL A 110 -11.81 -18.38 -0.76
CA VAL A 110 -10.85 -19.25 -0.08
C VAL A 110 -9.44 -18.67 -0.18
N VAL A 111 -9.06 -18.13 -1.35
CA VAL A 111 -7.76 -17.48 -1.54
C VAL A 111 -7.64 -16.23 -0.65
N ALA A 112 -8.67 -15.38 -0.61
CA ALA A 112 -8.67 -14.16 0.20
C ALA A 112 -8.58 -14.46 1.69
N ALA A 113 -9.39 -15.40 2.19
CA ALA A 113 -9.34 -15.84 3.60
C ALA A 113 -7.98 -16.44 3.96
N ALA A 114 -7.42 -17.31 3.11
CA ALA A 114 -6.10 -17.89 3.32
C ALA A 114 -5.00 -16.81 3.32
N ALA A 115 -5.06 -15.84 2.40
CA ALA A 115 -4.09 -14.76 2.33
C ALA A 115 -4.11 -13.86 3.57
N ILE A 116 -5.30 -13.56 4.12
CA ILE A 116 -5.46 -12.82 5.38
C ILE A 116 -4.86 -13.63 6.54
N SER A 117 -5.23 -14.91 6.67
CA SER A 117 -4.73 -15.78 7.75
C SER A 117 -3.20 -15.96 7.71
N ILE A 118 -2.63 -16.16 6.52
CA ILE A 118 -1.19 -16.26 6.32
C ILE A 118 -0.51 -14.92 6.65
N THR A 119 -1.10 -13.80 6.23
CA THR A 119 -0.60 -12.46 6.60
C THR A 119 -0.56 -12.29 8.11
N ALA A 120 -1.64 -12.60 8.83
CA ALA A 120 -1.71 -12.48 10.28
C ALA A 120 -0.63 -13.31 10.98
N THR A 121 -0.29 -14.49 10.43
CA THR A 121 0.72 -15.40 10.99
C THR A 121 2.15 -15.01 10.63
N GLU A 122 2.41 -14.61 9.38
CA GLU A 122 3.76 -14.38 8.84
C GLU A 122 4.23 -12.91 8.91
N MET A 123 3.31 -11.95 9.15
CA MET A 123 3.67 -10.53 9.25
C MET A 123 4.51 -10.25 10.49
N LYS A 124 5.71 -9.73 10.27
CA LYS A 124 6.61 -9.25 11.33
C LYS A 124 6.21 -7.85 11.77
N THR A 125 6.02 -7.66 13.07
CA THR A 125 5.86 -6.35 13.70
C THR A 125 7.17 -5.90 14.32
N ILE A 126 7.50 -4.62 14.19
CA ILE A 126 8.77 -4.04 14.66
C ILE A 126 8.53 -2.71 15.39
N LEU A 127 9.49 -2.32 16.24
CA LEU A 127 9.56 -1.00 16.86
C LEU A 127 10.64 -0.14 16.17
N PRO A 128 10.71 1.18 16.46
CA PRO A 128 11.72 2.05 15.86
C PRO A 128 13.16 1.58 16.11
N ASP A 129 13.44 1.00 17.28
CA ASP A 129 14.78 0.48 17.64
C ASP A 129 15.19 -0.73 16.79
N ASP A 130 14.24 -1.46 16.21
CA ASP A 130 14.48 -2.60 15.32
C ASP A 130 14.63 -2.17 13.84
N LEU A 131 14.45 -0.87 13.54
CA LEU A 131 14.39 -0.37 12.17
C LEU A 131 15.78 -0.29 11.54
N THR A 132 15.98 -1.03 10.46
CA THR A 132 17.17 -0.89 9.60
C THR A 132 16.83 -0.04 8.37
N LEU A 133 17.08 1.27 8.41
CA LEU A 133 16.64 2.22 7.37
C LEU A 133 17.08 1.82 5.95
N GLY A 134 18.32 1.35 5.78
CA GLY A 134 18.85 0.90 4.47
C GLY A 134 18.10 -0.27 3.83
N LYS A 135 17.30 -1.02 4.60
CA LYS A 135 16.47 -2.14 4.13
C LYS A 135 15.27 -1.68 3.29
N TYR A 136 14.76 -0.46 3.51
CA TYR A 136 13.49 -0.01 2.95
C TYR A 136 13.67 1.10 1.92
N ASN A 137 12.81 1.12 0.89
CA ASN A 137 12.78 2.18 -0.13
C ASN A 137 11.48 2.96 -0.19
N LYS A 138 10.46 2.55 0.58
CA LYS A 138 9.18 3.25 0.67
C LYS A 138 8.44 2.91 1.95
N ILE A 139 7.65 3.88 2.41
CA ILE A 139 6.71 3.76 3.51
C ILE A 139 5.29 3.71 2.95
N TYR A 140 4.48 2.79 3.47
CA TYR A 140 3.04 2.74 3.29
C TYR A 140 2.39 3.13 4.62
N LEU A 141 1.91 4.36 4.71
CA LEU A 141 1.31 4.92 5.91
C LEU A 141 -0.16 4.50 6.03
N SER A 142 -0.45 3.73 7.08
CA SER A 142 -1.74 3.10 7.35
C SER A 142 -2.65 4.02 8.19
N GLY A 143 -3.91 4.14 7.78
CA GLY A 143 -4.97 4.88 8.48
C GLY A 143 -6.23 5.05 7.63
N HIS A 144 -7.31 5.51 8.24
CA HIS A 144 -8.53 5.94 7.54
C HIS A 144 -8.43 7.40 7.13
N GLY A 145 -8.90 7.70 5.92
CA GLY A 145 -8.93 9.05 5.37
C GLY A 145 -10.29 9.33 4.74
N SER A 146 -10.55 10.60 4.48
CA SER A 146 -11.73 11.07 3.77
C SER A 146 -11.33 12.20 2.84
N ALA A 147 -12.05 12.33 1.73
CA ALA A 147 -11.82 13.39 0.76
C ALA A 147 -11.95 14.77 1.43
N GLY A 148 -10.98 15.65 1.16
CA GLY A 148 -10.97 17.04 1.64
C GLY A 148 -10.78 17.23 3.14
N LEU A 149 -10.55 16.16 3.90
CA LEU A 149 -10.31 16.25 5.34
C LEU A 149 -8.79 16.09 5.61
N PRO A 150 -8.13 17.09 6.23
CA PRO A 150 -6.71 17.01 6.57
C PRO A 150 -6.49 16.20 7.86
N LEU A 151 -7.12 15.04 7.98
CA LEU A 151 -6.99 14.15 9.14
C LEU A 151 -6.78 12.71 8.69
N LEU A 152 -5.87 12.02 9.36
CA LEU A 152 -5.68 10.58 9.26
C LEU A 152 -6.16 9.94 10.57
N LYS A 153 -7.19 9.09 10.51
CA LYS A 153 -7.62 8.31 11.67
C LYS A 153 -6.79 7.02 11.76
N CYS A 154 -5.93 6.92 12.76
CA CYS A 154 -5.09 5.74 13.03
C CYS A 154 -5.62 5.04 14.28
N GLY A 155 -6.45 4.02 14.09
CA GLY A 155 -7.16 3.36 15.20
C GLY A 155 -8.06 4.36 15.93
N ASP A 156 -7.78 4.59 17.21
CA ASP A 156 -8.55 5.50 18.08
C ASP A 156 -8.02 6.95 18.13
N GLU A 157 -7.04 7.28 17.27
CA GLU A 157 -6.47 8.63 17.17
C GLU A 157 -6.80 9.30 15.85
N PHE A 158 -6.99 10.62 15.89
CA PHE A 158 -7.00 11.49 14.71
C PHE A 158 -5.69 12.27 14.67
N LEU A 159 -4.97 12.15 13.57
CA LEU A 159 -3.69 12.81 13.36
C LEU A 159 -3.87 13.92 12.33
N SER A 160 -3.50 15.14 12.73
CA SER A 160 -3.35 16.27 11.82
C SER A 160 -2.10 16.11 10.94
N PRO A 161 -1.91 16.92 9.89
CA PRO A 161 -0.72 16.85 9.05
C PRO A 161 0.56 17.11 9.86
N SER A 162 0.53 18.04 10.82
CA SER A 162 1.66 18.25 11.73
C SER A 162 1.93 17.03 12.59
N ASP A 163 0.90 16.39 13.18
CA ASP A 163 1.11 15.18 13.99
C ASP A 163 1.73 14.03 13.18
N ILE A 164 1.31 13.87 11.91
CA ILE A 164 1.85 12.87 10.99
C ILE A 164 3.34 13.14 10.74
N VAL A 165 3.68 14.38 10.38
CA VAL A 165 5.07 14.77 10.08
C VAL A 165 5.94 14.73 11.34
N ASP A 166 5.43 15.19 12.49
CA ASP A 166 6.14 15.12 13.78
C ASP A 166 6.53 13.68 14.11
N ARG A 167 5.60 12.74 14.02
CA ARG A 167 5.89 11.32 14.30
C ARG A 167 6.85 10.72 13.28
N ILE A 168 6.74 11.07 12.00
CA ILE A 168 7.69 10.61 10.96
C ILE A 168 9.09 11.15 11.22
N VAL A 169 9.22 12.42 11.60
CA VAL A 169 10.50 13.07 11.87
C VAL A 169 11.13 12.57 13.16
N GLN A 170 10.35 12.46 14.24
CA GLN A 170 10.79 11.98 15.55
C GLN A 170 11.43 10.59 15.49
N HIS A 171 10.98 9.74 14.56
CA HIS A 171 11.48 8.37 14.39
C HIS A 171 12.36 8.19 13.14
N ASN A 172 12.89 9.28 12.56
CA ASN A 172 13.77 9.28 11.39
C ASN A 172 13.20 8.54 10.16
N LEU A 173 11.88 8.41 10.08
CA LEU A 173 11.22 7.70 8.97
C LEU A 173 11.28 8.48 7.65
N HIS A 174 11.53 9.79 7.72
CA HIS A 174 11.71 10.67 6.56
C HIS A 174 12.99 10.37 5.76
N GLU A 175 13.93 9.60 6.31
CA GLU A 175 15.09 9.10 5.54
C GLU A 175 14.66 8.12 4.43
N ILE A 176 13.45 7.57 4.50
CA ILE A 176 12.82 6.82 3.42
C ILE A 176 11.94 7.79 2.62
N ASP A 177 12.47 8.29 1.50
CA ASP A 177 11.88 9.41 0.76
C ASP A 177 10.51 9.14 0.10
N ASP A 178 10.11 7.89 -0.17
CA ASP A 178 8.84 7.55 -0.83
C ASP A 178 7.78 7.18 0.22
N ILE A 179 6.98 8.17 0.63
CA ILE A 179 5.92 7.98 1.64
C ILE A 179 4.55 7.95 0.95
N ARG A 180 3.79 6.87 1.15
CA ARG A 180 2.51 6.64 0.49
C ARG A 180 1.38 6.52 1.50
N LEU A 181 0.46 7.48 1.49
CA LEU A 181 -0.74 7.49 2.31
C LEU A 181 -1.75 6.47 1.76
N THR A 182 -1.85 5.28 2.35
CA THR A 182 -2.75 4.23 1.82
C THR A 182 -4.22 4.46 2.12
N SER A 183 -4.53 5.48 2.93
CA SER A 183 -5.88 5.86 3.33
C SER A 183 -6.82 6.13 2.14
N CYS A 184 -8.13 6.02 2.40
CA CYS A 184 -9.16 6.30 1.40
C CYS A 184 -9.15 7.77 1.02
N ASN A 185 -9.28 8.06 -0.29
CA ASN A 185 -9.43 9.41 -0.82
C ASN A 185 -8.30 10.38 -0.42
N SER A 186 -7.09 9.89 -0.14
CA SER A 186 -5.98 10.70 0.35
C SER A 186 -5.45 11.71 -0.68
N ALA A 187 -5.75 11.50 -1.97
CA ALA A 187 -5.48 12.44 -3.06
C ALA A 187 -6.70 13.28 -3.46
N ASN A 188 -7.85 13.12 -2.80
CA ASN A 188 -9.08 13.81 -3.17
C ASN A 188 -9.37 14.98 -2.23
N ILE A 189 -9.86 16.09 -2.78
CA ILE A 189 -10.53 17.17 -2.06
C ILE A 189 -12.04 16.95 -1.94
N ILE A 190 -12.63 16.21 -2.89
CA ILE A 190 -14.03 15.74 -2.88
C ILE A 190 -14.06 14.32 -3.41
N LYS A 191 -15.02 13.49 -2.97
CA LYS A 191 -15.11 12.11 -3.45
C LYS A 191 -15.37 12.08 -4.95
N ASN A 192 -14.60 11.28 -5.68
CA ASN A 192 -14.82 11.04 -7.11
C ASN A 192 -16.00 10.07 -7.32
N LYS A 193 -16.82 10.34 -8.33
CA LYS A 193 -17.96 9.47 -8.73
C LYS A 193 -17.50 8.23 -9.50
N ASP A 194 -16.52 8.42 -10.36
CA ASP A 194 -15.89 7.39 -11.17
C ASP A 194 -14.38 7.69 -11.30
N PHE A 195 -13.70 6.93 -12.14
CA PHE A 195 -12.26 7.05 -12.37
C PHE A 195 -11.94 7.67 -13.74
N SER A 196 -12.89 8.37 -14.39
CA SER A 196 -12.62 9.11 -15.61
C SER A 196 -11.61 10.25 -15.36
N PRO A 197 -10.79 10.63 -16.36
CA PRO A 197 -9.81 11.70 -16.19
C PRO A 197 -10.43 13.02 -15.68
N ASP A 198 -11.57 13.43 -16.23
CA ASP A 198 -12.27 14.67 -15.85
C ASP A 198 -12.73 14.66 -14.40
N GLU A 199 -13.30 13.54 -13.93
CA GLU A 199 -13.74 13.42 -12.54
C GLU A 199 -12.56 13.30 -11.58
N ILE A 200 -11.46 12.65 -11.98
CA ILE A 200 -10.22 12.64 -11.19
C ILE A 200 -9.66 14.06 -11.05
N GLU A 201 -9.54 14.81 -12.14
CA GLU A 201 -9.08 16.20 -12.12
C GLU A 201 -9.96 17.04 -11.19
N LYS A 202 -11.28 16.99 -11.36
CA LYS A 202 -12.23 17.71 -10.52
C LYS A 202 -12.16 17.30 -9.04
N SER A 203 -11.92 16.02 -8.77
CA SER A 203 -11.84 15.47 -7.42
C SER A 203 -10.55 15.80 -6.70
N ALA A 204 -9.49 16.15 -7.44
CA ALA A 204 -8.17 16.51 -6.94
C ALA A 204 -7.97 18.04 -6.90
N ASN A 205 -8.52 18.73 -7.90
CA ASN A 205 -8.36 20.16 -8.14
C ASN A 205 -9.74 20.82 -8.19
N MET A 206 -10.03 21.67 -7.19
CA MET A 206 -11.21 22.52 -7.27
C MET A 206 -10.79 23.79 -8.00
N ASN A 207 -11.27 23.95 -9.23
CA ASN A 207 -11.31 25.23 -9.94
C ASN A 207 -12.34 26.15 -9.29
N ASN A 208 -12.11 26.48 -8.02
CA ASN A 208 -12.82 27.55 -7.34
C ASN A 208 -12.33 28.86 -7.96
N GLY A 209 -13.27 29.69 -8.45
CA GLY A 209 -12.96 31.02 -8.98
C GLY A 209 -12.16 31.85 -7.98
N TRP A 210 -11.45 32.87 -8.47
CA TRP A 210 -10.50 33.67 -7.69
C TRP A 210 -11.07 34.21 -6.36
N LEU A 211 -12.35 34.60 -6.35
CA LEU A 211 -13.06 35.06 -5.14
C LEU A 211 -13.15 33.99 -4.05
N ALA A 212 -13.50 32.76 -4.41
CA ALA A 212 -13.61 31.67 -3.44
C ALA A 212 -12.23 31.25 -2.92
N ARG A 213 -11.18 31.32 -3.76
CA ARG A 213 -9.79 31.12 -3.30
C ARG A 213 -9.34 32.21 -2.35
N ALA A 214 -9.72 33.47 -2.59
CA ALA A 214 -9.38 34.60 -1.72
C ALA A 214 -10.09 34.51 -0.35
N LEU A 215 -11.37 34.08 -0.33
CA LEU A 215 -12.17 34.02 0.90
C LEU A 215 -11.93 32.76 1.73
N PHE A 216 -11.73 31.61 1.10
CA PHE A 216 -11.69 30.30 1.78
C PHE A 216 -10.38 29.53 1.57
N GLY A 217 -9.43 30.11 0.85
CA GLY A 217 -8.18 29.44 0.49
C GLY A 217 -8.35 28.37 -0.60
N GLN A 218 -7.22 27.81 -1.03
CA GLN A 218 -7.20 26.64 -1.90
C GLN A 218 -7.47 25.38 -1.07
N LYS A 219 -8.52 24.63 -1.42
CA LYS A 219 -8.75 23.32 -0.82
C LYS A 219 -7.64 22.35 -1.22
N ARG A 220 -7.22 21.53 -0.27
CA ARG A 220 -6.14 20.56 -0.44
C ARG A 220 -6.56 19.20 0.11
N SER A 221 -6.07 18.16 -0.54
CA SER A 221 -6.17 16.77 -0.10
C SER A 221 -5.26 16.52 1.11
N LEU A 222 -5.46 15.39 1.80
CA LEU A 222 -4.58 14.98 2.89
C LEU A 222 -3.11 14.89 2.43
N ALA A 223 -2.87 14.33 1.24
CA ALA A 223 -1.52 14.22 0.68
C ALA A 223 -0.86 15.59 0.48
N GLU A 224 -1.58 16.57 -0.06
CA GLU A 224 -1.06 17.93 -0.23
C GLU A 224 -0.81 18.64 1.10
N HIS A 225 -1.67 18.43 2.10
CA HIS A 225 -1.45 18.99 3.43
C HIS A 225 -0.21 18.39 4.12
N VAL A 226 -0.02 17.07 4.04
CA VAL A 226 1.17 16.41 4.60
C VAL A 226 2.44 16.83 3.85
N TYR A 227 2.39 16.90 2.53
CA TYR A 227 3.51 17.36 1.72
C TYR A 227 3.91 18.80 2.04
N ALA A 228 2.95 19.72 2.11
CA ALA A 228 3.20 21.12 2.47
C ALA A 228 3.84 21.27 3.87
N GLU A 229 3.51 20.37 4.80
CA GLU A 229 4.10 20.37 6.12
C GLU A 229 5.57 19.89 6.12
N PHE A 230 5.94 18.93 5.26
CA PHE A 230 7.34 18.59 5.02
C PHE A 230 8.10 19.73 4.34
N GLU A 231 7.53 20.34 3.30
CA GLU A 231 8.13 21.48 2.59
C GLU A 231 8.40 22.66 3.54
N ARG A 232 7.43 22.99 4.41
CA ARG A 232 7.58 24.05 5.41
C ARG A 232 8.75 23.82 6.37
N ARG A 233 9.14 22.57 6.58
CA ARG A 233 10.26 22.15 7.44
C ARG A 233 11.57 21.96 6.65
N GLY A 234 11.57 22.18 5.34
CA GLY A 234 12.74 21.97 4.49
C GLY A 234 13.15 20.50 4.33
N ILE A 235 12.21 19.56 4.55
CA ILE A 235 12.48 18.13 4.46
C ILE A 235 12.04 17.63 3.09
N ASN A 236 12.99 17.08 2.32
CA ASN A 236 12.73 16.59 0.98
C ASN A 236 12.21 15.15 1.00
N VAL A 237 10.93 14.97 0.69
CA VAL A 237 10.28 13.66 0.56
C VAL A 237 9.28 13.69 -0.58
N SER A 238 8.99 12.51 -1.13
CA SER A 238 7.85 12.27 -2.00
C SER A 238 6.65 11.80 -1.20
N ILE A 239 5.53 12.49 -1.35
CA ILE A 239 4.24 12.08 -0.75
C ILE A 239 3.32 11.59 -1.86
N SER A 240 2.81 10.36 -1.73
CA SER A 240 1.77 9.84 -2.61
C SER A 240 0.43 9.67 -1.88
N GLY A 241 -0.65 10.11 -2.51
CA GLY A 241 -2.02 9.78 -2.14
C GLY A 241 -2.71 8.93 -3.22
N TYR A 242 -3.92 8.49 -2.96
CA TYR A 242 -4.71 7.72 -3.93
C TYR A 242 -6.15 8.20 -4.00
N HIS A 243 -6.73 8.12 -5.19
CA HIS A 243 -8.14 8.41 -5.41
C HIS A 243 -9.01 7.21 -5.03
N GLY A 244 -10.19 7.48 -4.47
CA GLY A 244 -11.18 6.47 -4.11
C GLY A 244 -10.90 5.70 -2.81
N THR A 245 -11.83 4.81 -2.50
CA THR A 245 -11.85 3.98 -1.28
C THR A 245 -10.96 2.75 -1.45
N GLY A 246 -10.15 2.41 -0.46
CA GLY A 246 -9.28 1.22 -0.51
C GLY A 246 -10.07 -0.07 -0.44
N VAL A 247 -9.75 -1.02 -1.33
CA VAL A 247 -10.38 -2.35 -1.39
C VAL A 247 -9.30 -3.41 -1.54
N PHE A 248 -9.42 -4.51 -0.80
CA PHE A 248 -8.46 -5.61 -0.83
C PHE A 248 -8.92 -6.77 -1.71
N TYR A 249 -10.24 -6.92 -1.88
CA TYR A 249 -10.84 -8.06 -2.53
C TYR A 249 -12.20 -7.71 -3.13
N VAL A 250 -12.41 -8.12 -4.38
CA VAL A 250 -13.68 -8.12 -5.12
C VAL A 250 -13.74 -9.48 -5.82
N PRO A 251 -14.65 -10.40 -5.46
CA PRO A 251 -14.66 -11.78 -5.97
C PRO A 251 -14.62 -11.89 -7.50
N GLU A 252 -15.33 -10.99 -8.18
CA GLU A 252 -15.48 -10.96 -9.62
C GLU A 252 -14.20 -10.53 -10.35
N HIS A 253 -13.25 -9.88 -9.65
CA HIS A 253 -11.91 -9.58 -10.17
C HIS A 253 -10.96 -10.78 -10.05
N GLY A 254 -11.44 -11.92 -9.54
CA GLY A 254 -10.65 -13.14 -9.37
C GLY A 254 -9.73 -13.08 -8.16
N LYS A 255 -8.57 -13.74 -8.27
CA LYS A 255 -7.62 -13.82 -7.15
C LYS A 255 -7.10 -12.41 -6.78
N PRO A 256 -7.05 -12.04 -5.49
CA PRO A 256 -6.63 -10.71 -5.06
C PRO A 256 -5.12 -10.57 -5.19
N THR A 257 -4.63 -10.34 -6.41
CA THR A 257 -3.19 -10.25 -6.76
C THR A 257 -2.69 -8.82 -6.83
N THR A 258 -3.59 -7.84 -6.74
CA THR A 258 -3.28 -6.41 -6.75
C THR A 258 -4.10 -5.67 -5.69
N HIS A 259 -3.66 -4.47 -5.34
CA HIS A 259 -4.47 -3.57 -4.51
C HIS A 259 -5.48 -2.83 -5.37
N LEU A 260 -6.66 -2.58 -4.82
CA LEU A 260 -7.78 -2.00 -5.54
C LEU A 260 -8.23 -0.67 -4.91
N ARG A 261 -8.91 0.13 -5.72
CA ARG A 261 -9.63 1.34 -5.34
C ARG A 261 -11.05 1.27 -5.90
N SER A 262 -12.04 1.72 -5.13
CA SER A 262 -13.45 1.75 -5.55
C SER A 262 -14.11 3.09 -5.26
N THR A 263 -15.05 3.52 -6.09
CA THR A 263 -15.96 4.65 -5.80
C THR A 263 -17.23 4.22 -5.07
N THR A 264 -17.52 2.93 -5.00
CA THR A 264 -18.69 2.35 -4.30
C THR A 264 -18.29 1.61 -3.02
N VAL A 265 -19.20 1.60 -2.04
CA VAL A 265 -19.11 0.82 -0.79
C VAL A 265 -20.50 0.19 -0.55
N PRO A 266 -20.66 -1.15 -0.59
CA PRO A 266 -19.63 -2.14 -0.93
C PRO A 266 -19.09 -1.95 -2.36
N ALA A 267 -17.87 -2.43 -2.60
CA ALA A 267 -17.22 -2.30 -3.89
C ALA A 267 -17.92 -3.17 -4.94
N THR A 268 -18.07 -2.64 -6.15
CA THR A 268 -18.59 -3.40 -7.30
C THR A 268 -17.54 -3.50 -8.39
N PRO A 269 -17.58 -4.54 -9.25
CA PRO A 269 -16.54 -4.78 -10.24
C PRO A 269 -16.35 -3.63 -11.24
N GLU A 270 -17.44 -2.97 -11.62
CA GLU A 270 -17.49 -1.89 -12.63
C GLU A 270 -16.92 -0.57 -12.08
N HIS A 271 -16.94 -0.40 -10.77
CA HIS A 271 -16.48 0.80 -10.08
C HIS A 271 -15.17 0.58 -9.33
N THR A 272 -14.48 -0.54 -9.61
CA THR A 272 -13.23 -0.91 -8.96
C THR A 272 -12.09 -0.96 -9.96
N VAL A 273 -10.96 -0.36 -9.59
CA VAL A 273 -9.76 -0.23 -10.42
C VAL A 273 -8.51 -0.61 -9.63
N ARG A 274 -7.40 -0.83 -10.35
CA ARG A 274 -6.10 -1.06 -9.73
C ARG A 274 -5.58 0.22 -9.05
N ARG A 275 -5.15 0.08 -7.79
CA ARG A 275 -4.71 1.19 -6.94
C ARG A 275 -3.57 2.02 -7.53
N SER A 276 -2.60 1.38 -8.17
CA SER A 276 -1.41 2.07 -8.70
C SER A 276 -1.71 3.05 -9.81
N ASP A 277 -2.81 2.83 -10.52
CA ASP A 277 -3.15 3.54 -11.74
C ASP A 277 -3.83 4.88 -11.40
N TYR A 278 -4.31 5.03 -10.16
CA TYR A 278 -5.00 6.21 -9.63
C TYR A 278 -4.30 6.77 -8.38
N ARG A 279 -2.99 6.96 -8.52
CA ARG A 279 -2.11 7.52 -7.49
C ARG A 279 -1.66 8.93 -7.91
N ALA A 280 -1.76 9.89 -7.00
CA ALA A 280 -1.15 11.21 -7.15
C ALA A 280 0.14 11.26 -6.32
N THR A 281 1.20 11.88 -6.85
CA THR A 281 2.50 11.99 -6.18
C THR A 281 2.99 13.43 -6.21
N LEU A 282 3.49 13.89 -5.07
CA LEU A 282 4.08 15.21 -4.82
C LEU A 282 5.57 15.03 -4.48
N GLY A 283 6.38 16.07 -4.68
CA GLY A 283 7.79 16.12 -4.24
C GLY A 283 8.81 15.36 -5.11
N ARG A 284 8.38 14.48 -6.02
CA ARG A 284 9.25 13.97 -7.09
C ARG A 284 9.09 14.86 -8.31
N THR A 285 10.17 15.51 -8.74
CA THR A 285 10.34 15.77 -10.17
C THR A 285 10.25 14.40 -10.84
N GLN A 286 9.24 14.21 -11.71
CA GLN A 286 9.33 13.17 -12.73
C GLN A 286 10.71 13.33 -13.38
N PRO A 287 11.43 12.25 -13.74
CA PRO A 287 12.46 12.39 -14.75
C PRO A 287 11.77 13.08 -15.92
N ILE A 288 12.17 14.32 -16.19
CA ILE A 288 11.84 14.96 -17.43
C ILE A 288 12.46 14.01 -18.45
N ASP A 289 11.64 13.36 -19.27
CA ASP A 289 12.16 12.67 -20.44
C ASP A 289 12.98 13.72 -21.20
N ILE A 290 14.30 13.62 -21.07
CA ILE A 290 15.21 14.41 -21.89
C ILE A 290 15.10 13.77 -23.26
N GLU A 291 14.61 14.57 -24.21
CA GLU A 291 14.42 14.24 -25.64
C GLU A 291 15.59 13.44 -26.25
#